data_AF-A0A837NIY9-F1
#
_entry.id   AF-A0A837NIY9-F1
#
_cell.length_a   1.000
_cell.length_b   1.000
_cell.length_c   1.000
_cell.angle_alpha   90.00
_cell.angle_beta   90.00
_cell.angle_gamma   90.00
#
_symmetry.space_group_name_H-M   'P 1'
#
loop_
_entity.id
_entity.type
_entity.pdbx_description
1 polymer ?
#
loop_
_entity_poly.entity_id
_entity_poly.type
_entity_poly.pdbx_seq_one_letter_code
_entity_poly.pdbx_strand_id
1 'polypeptide(L)'
;MVKYSSELKAEVVSEYLQGDISISLLSKKRNLPRIQVGRWIQNFRLSGADALKRRRVKRSFSVEFKVDVINYYQTHDETLAEVSAKFDVNSCQISLWRTAFNQYGIEALKPHPKGRKTKVKHNKKKLRKLVNKNEI
;
A
#
# COMPACT_ATOMS: atom_id res chain seq x y z
N MET A 1 15.13 -11.99 2.56
CA MET A 1 16.26 -11.20 3.13
C MET A 1 16.02 -9.72 2.89
N VAL A 2 16.46 -8.86 3.81
CA VAL A 2 16.45 -7.40 3.61
C VAL A 2 17.77 -7.02 2.96
N LYS A 3 17.74 -6.36 1.79
CA LYS A 3 18.95 -6.00 1.04
C LYS A 3 19.71 -4.82 1.65
N TYR A 4 19.00 -3.89 2.30
CA TYR A 4 19.57 -2.66 2.88
C TYR A 4 19.01 -2.44 4.29
N SER A 5 19.89 -2.28 5.27
CA SER A 5 19.52 -2.07 6.67
C SER A 5 18.93 -0.67 6.89
N SER A 6 18.22 -0.46 8.01
CA SER A 6 17.68 0.86 8.37
C SER A 6 18.79 1.88 8.60
N GLU A 7 19.90 1.42 9.17
CA GLU A 7 21.06 2.22 9.55
C GLU A 7 21.74 2.76 8.29
N LEU A 8 21.98 1.91 7.29
CA LEU A 8 22.56 2.32 6.01
C LEU A 8 21.71 3.38 5.30
N LYS A 9 20.38 3.27 5.37
CA LYS A 9 19.48 4.28 4.80
C LYS A 9 19.56 5.60 5.53
N ALA A 10 19.64 5.56 6.86
CA ALA A 10 19.74 6.75 7.70
C ALA A 10 21.07 7.48 7.47
N GLU A 11 22.19 6.76 7.36
CA GLU A 11 23.49 7.32 7.00
C GLU A 11 23.44 8.05 5.65
N VAL A 12 22.88 7.38 4.63
CA VAL A 12 22.75 7.94 3.27
C VAL A 12 21.94 9.23 3.25
N VAL A 13 20.83 9.27 4.00
CA VAL A 13 19.99 10.47 4.08
C VAL A 13 20.68 11.57 4.89
N SER A 14 21.32 11.24 6.01
CA SER A 14 22.07 12.20 6.83
C SER A 14 23.18 12.88 6.05
N GLU A 15 23.98 12.10 5.32
CA GLU A 15 25.07 12.57 4.47
C GLU A 15 24.55 13.48 3.33
N TYR A 16 23.35 13.21 2.81
CA TYR A 16 22.71 14.09 1.83
C TYR A 16 22.20 15.41 2.45
N LEU A 17 21.68 15.38 3.68
CA LEU A 17 21.18 16.56 4.39
C LEU A 17 22.30 17.50 4.84
N GLN A 18 23.51 16.97 5.07
CA GLN A 18 24.70 17.77 5.40
C GLN A 18 25.16 18.65 4.23
N GLY A 19 24.60 18.49 3.03
CA GLY A 19 24.74 19.43 1.92
C GLY A 19 25.93 19.20 0.99
N ASP A 20 26.86 18.31 1.36
CA ASP A 20 28.14 18.19 0.65
C ASP A 20 28.10 17.32 -0.61
N ILE A 21 27.04 16.52 -0.83
CA ILE A 21 27.09 15.43 -1.81
C ILE A 21 25.77 15.26 -2.57
N SER A 22 25.86 15.27 -3.91
CA SER A 22 24.72 14.98 -4.79
C SER A 22 24.32 13.50 -4.75
N ILE A 23 23.06 13.19 -5.10
CA ILE A 23 22.55 11.80 -5.19
C ILE A 23 23.46 10.91 -6.05
N SER A 24 24.02 11.46 -7.14
CA SER A 24 24.90 10.71 -8.04
C SER A 24 26.24 10.35 -7.38
N LEU A 25 26.83 11.27 -6.62
CA LEU A 25 28.09 11.04 -5.91
C LEU A 25 27.88 10.05 -4.75
N LEU A 26 26.76 10.19 -4.03
CA LEU A 26 26.42 9.32 -2.92
C LEU A 26 26.15 7.87 -3.37
N SER A 27 25.47 7.73 -4.52
CA SER A 27 25.27 6.46 -5.23
C SER A 27 26.60 5.79 -5.56
N LYS A 28 27.59 6.53 -6.09
CA LYS A 28 28.93 5.99 -6.38
C LYS A 28 29.69 5.63 -5.10
N LYS A 29 29.71 6.52 -4.11
CA LYS A 29 30.44 6.34 -2.84
C LYS A 29 30.00 5.08 -2.09
N ARG A 30 28.70 4.80 -2.06
CA ARG A 30 28.12 3.66 -1.34
C ARG A 30 27.84 2.46 -2.25
N ASN A 31 28.18 2.53 -3.53
CA ASN A 31 27.86 1.53 -4.56
C ASN A 31 26.37 1.13 -4.56
N LEU A 32 25.50 2.14 -4.50
CA LEU A 32 24.05 1.98 -4.44
C LEU A 32 23.39 2.45 -5.74
N PRO A 33 22.28 1.83 -6.18
CA PRO A 33 21.53 2.35 -7.33
C PRO A 33 21.01 3.77 -7.05
N ARG A 34 21.26 4.70 -7.98
CA ARG A 34 20.83 6.11 -7.88
C ARG A 34 19.34 6.26 -7.57
N ILE A 35 18.50 5.42 -8.19
CA ILE A 35 17.05 5.41 -7.97
C ILE A 35 16.71 5.08 -6.51
N GLN A 36 17.46 4.18 -5.85
CA GLN A 36 17.20 3.83 -4.46
C GLN A 36 17.61 4.95 -3.50
N VAL A 37 18.75 5.58 -3.73
CA VAL A 37 19.20 6.74 -2.95
C VAL A 37 18.16 7.86 -3.04
N GLY A 38 17.73 8.18 -4.27
CA GLY A 38 16.69 9.20 -4.49
C GLY A 38 15.37 8.86 -3.79
N ARG A 39 14.94 7.59 -3.83
CA ARG A 39 13.74 7.14 -3.11
C ARG A 39 13.85 7.31 -1.59
N TRP A 40 15.00 6.99 -0.99
CA TRP A 40 15.17 7.15 0.46
C TRP A 40 15.12 8.61 0.89
N ILE A 41 15.79 9.48 0.13
CA ILE A 41 15.76 10.94 0.36
C ILE A 41 14.35 11.49 0.21
N GLN A 42 13.65 11.12 -0.88
CA GLN A 42 12.29 11.61 -1.12
C GLN A 42 11.34 11.14 -0.02
N ASN A 43 11.39 9.86 0.34
CA ASN A 43 10.56 9.31 1.40
C ASN A 43 10.85 9.97 2.76
N PHE A 44 12.11 10.29 3.03
CA PHE A 44 12.48 11.02 4.25
C PHE A 44 11.94 12.45 4.26
N ARG A 45 12.03 13.19 3.15
CA ARG A 45 11.45 14.55 3.05
C ARG A 45 9.95 14.56 3.27
N LEU A 46 9.28 13.50 2.81
CA LEU A 46 7.84 13.35 2.81
C LEU A 46 7.26 12.85 4.14
N SER A 47 7.91 11.87 4.78
CA SER A 47 7.37 11.18 5.96
C SER A 47 8.38 11.03 7.11
N GLY A 48 9.52 11.73 7.03
CA GLY A 48 10.53 11.76 8.08
C GLY A 48 11.28 10.44 8.28
N ALA A 49 11.85 10.27 9.48
CA ALA A 49 12.69 9.11 9.82
C ALA A 49 11.93 7.78 9.81
N ASP A 50 10.62 7.80 10.07
CA ASP A 50 9.78 6.59 10.07
C ASP A 50 9.69 5.94 8.68
N ALA A 51 9.86 6.73 7.61
CA ALA A 51 9.88 6.23 6.24
C ALA A 51 11.07 5.30 5.92
N LEU A 52 12.15 5.40 6.70
CA LEU A 52 13.35 4.58 6.53
C LEU A 52 13.27 3.26 7.27
N LYS A 53 12.42 3.20 8.32
CA LYS A 53 12.25 2.02 9.16
C LYS A 53 11.56 0.90 8.38
N ARG A 54 11.97 -0.34 8.66
CA ARG A 54 11.30 -1.51 8.12
C ARG A 54 9.96 -1.68 8.82
N ARG A 55 8.87 -1.69 8.04
CA ARG A 55 7.57 -2.11 8.54
C ARG A 55 7.54 -3.63 8.77
N ARG A 56 7.15 -4.04 9.99
CA ARG A 56 7.07 -5.46 10.40
C ARG A 56 5.69 -6.08 10.15
N VAL A 57 4.62 -5.27 10.11
CA VAL A 57 3.22 -5.72 10.01
C VAL A 57 2.59 -5.25 8.70
N LYS A 58 1.76 -6.08 8.08
CA LYS A 58 0.96 -5.68 6.92
C LYS A 58 -0.11 -4.68 7.36
N ARG A 59 -0.18 -3.50 6.72
CA ARG A 59 -1.30 -2.56 6.97
C ARG A 59 -2.58 -3.11 6.37
N SER A 60 -3.64 -3.12 7.17
CA SER A 60 -5.03 -3.16 6.70
C SER A 60 -5.61 -1.76 6.82
N PHE A 61 -6.36 -1.35 5.81
CA PHE A 61 -7.05 -0.07 5.78
C PHE A 61 -8.54 -0.32 5.85
N SER A 62 -9.24 0.41 6.72
CA SER A 62 -10.70 0.37 6.80
C SER A 62 -11.31 0.97 5.53
N VAL A 63 -12.60 0.73 5.31
CA VAL A 63 -13.28 1.25 4.11
C VAL A 63 -13.38 2.77 4.19
N GLU A 64 -13.72 3.28 5.37
CA GLU A 64 -13.85 4.69 5.70
C GLU A 64 -12.54 5.43 5.40
N PHE A 65 -11.41 4.91 5.91
CA PHE A 65 -10.09 5.50 5.64
C PHE A 65 -9.78 5.56 4.14
N LYS A 66 -10.13 4.53 3.36
CA LYS A 66 -9.90 4.56 1.91
C LYS A 66 -10.74 5.63 1.24
N VAL A 67 -12.00 5.79 1.65
CA VAL A 67 -12.89 6.84 1.14
C VAL A 67 -12.34 8.21 1.47
N ASP A 68 -11.88 8.43 2.71
CA ASP A 68 -11.28 9.70 3.14
C ASP A 68 -10.06 10.06 2.29
N VAL A 69 -9.17 9.10 2.03
CA VAL A 69 -7.98 9.32 1.20
C VAL A 69 -8.35 9.65 -0.26
N ILE A 70 -9.34 8.96 -0.83
CA ILE A 70 -9.81 9.24 -2.20
C ILE A 70 -10.43 10.64 -2.26
N ASN A 71 -11.31 10.97 -1.31
CA ASN A 71 -11.98 12.26 -1.25
C ASN A 71 -10.97 13.39 -1.06
N TYR A 72 -9.97 13.20 -0.19
CA TYR A 72 -8.88 14.15 0.00
C TYR A 72 -8.16 14.43 -1.33
N TYR A 73 -7.75 13.38 -2.03
CA TYR A 73 -7.08 13.51 -3.34
C TYR A 73 -7.95 14.17 -4.41
N GLN A 74 -9.28 14.05 -4.35
CA GLN A 74 -10.19 14.66 -5.31
C GLN A 74 -10.49 16.14 -5.02
N THR A 75 -10.32 16.57 -3.77
CA THR A 75 -10.70 17.91 -3.29
C THR A 75 -9.52 18.85 -3.14
N HIS A 76 -8.29 18.32 -3.07
CA HIS A 76 -7.07 19.09 -2.88
C HIS A 76 -6.20 18.99 -4.14
N ASP A 77 -5.54 20.10 -4.48
CA ASP A 77 -4.55 20.16 -5.57
C ASP A 77 -3.20 19.60 -5.13
N GLU A 78 -3.18 18.37 -4.62
CA GLU A 78 -1.98 17.63 -4.26
C GLU A 78 -1.72 16.50 -5.24
N THR A 79 -0.44 16.26 -5.52
CA THR A 79 -0.04 15.12 -6.32
C THR A 79 -0.28 13.82 -5.55
N LEU A 80 -0.45 12.73 -6.30
CA LEU A 80 -0.60 11.38 -5.74
C LEU A 80 0.58 10.97 -4.84
N ALA A 81 1.77 11.55 -5.06
CA ALA A 81 2.95 11.32 -4.25
C ALA A 81 2.88 12.05 -2.90
N GLU A 82 2.35 13.27 -2.87
CA GLU A 82 2.14 14.06 -1.65
C GLU A 82 1.04 13.44 -0.79
N VAL A 83 -0.10 13.08 -1.38
CA VAL A 83 -1.17 12.36 -0.65
C VAL A 83 -0.66 11.01 -0.13
N SER A 84 0.13 10.29 -0.93
CA SER A 84 0.77 9.03 -0.53
C SER A 84 1.64 9.20 0.72
N ALA A 85 2.42 10.28 0.77
CA ALA A 85 3.23 10.62 1.93
C ALA A 85 2.40 11.00 3.16
N LYS A 86 1.40 11.85 2.97
CA LYS A 86 0.56 12.39 4.03
C LYS A 86 -0.21 11.29 4.76
N PHE A 87 -0.78 10.35 4.02
CA PHE A 87 -1.56 9.24 4.59
C PHE A 87 -0.72 7.97 4.83
N ASP A 88 0.57 7.99 4.45
CA ASP A 88 1.47 6.84 4.52
C ASP A 88 0.86 5.59 3.82
N VAL A 89 0.31 5.84 2.62
CA VAL A 89 -0.30 4.84 1.73
C VAL A 89 0.45 4.88 0.41
N ASN A 90 0.74 3.74 -0.21
CA ASN A 90 1.41 3.73 -1.52
C ASN A 90 0.52 4.41 -2.58
N SER A 91 1.08 5.33 -3.37
CA SER A 91 0.38 6.01 -4.47
C SER A 91 -0.33 5.04 -5.43
N CYS A 92 0.28 3.90 -5.77
CA CYS A 92 -0.35 2.88 -6.60
C CYS A 92 -1.62 2.29 -5.94
N GLN A 93 -1.62 2.13 -4.61
CA GLN A 93 -2.81 1.66 -3.89
C GLN A 93 -3.93 2.71 -3.91
N ILE A 94 -3.59 3.99 -3.74
CA ILE A 94 -4.56 5.10 -3.83
C ILE A 94 -5.20 5.12 -5.23
N SER A 95 -4.39 5.03 -6.28
CA SER A 95 -4.89 4.95 -7.67
C SER A 95 -5.83 3.77 -7.88
N LEU A 96 -5.49 2.58 -7.36
CA LEU A 96 -6.35 1.40 -7.45
C LEU A 96 -7.68 1.59 -6.72
N TRP A 97 -7.66 2.17 -5.51
CA TRP A 97 -8.88 2.44 -4.77
C TRP A 97 -9.77 3.45 -5.48
N ARG A 98 -9.20 4.55 -6.01
CA ARG A 98 -9.92 5.56 -6.78
C ARG A 98 -10.58 4.95 -8.01
N THR A 99 -9.84 4.16 -8.80
CA THR A 99 -10.39 3.51 -9.99
C THR A 99 -11.52 2.54 -9.64
N ALA A 100 -11.34 1.73 -8.59
CA ALA A 100 -12.36 0.79 -8.14
C ALA A 100 -13.62 1.52 -7.61
N PHE A 101 -13.44 2.61 -6.87
CA PHE A 101 -14.52 3.45 -6.38
C PHE A 101 -15.30 4.12 -7.52
N ASN A 102 -14.61 4.66 -8.53
CA ASN A 102 -15.26 5.27 -9.69
C ASN A 102 -16.06 4.26 -10.53
N GLN A 103 -15.65 2.99 -10.56
CA GLN A 103 -16.32 1.95 -11.35
C GLN A 103 -17.46 1.26 -10.60
N TYR A 104 -17.29 0.96 -9.31
CA TYR A 104 -18.20 0.10 -8.54
C TYR A 104 -18.63 0.70 -7.19
N GLY A 105 -18.29 1.96 -6.92
CA GLY A 105 -18.64 2.66 -5.69
C GLY A 105 -17.96 2.10 -4.43
N ILE A 106 -18.59 2.31 -3.27
CA ILE A 106 -18.08 1.91 -1.95
C ILE A 106 -17.90 0.39 -1.82
N GLU A 107 -18.73 -0.40 -2.52
CA GLU A 107 -18.67 -1.87 -2.50
C GLU A 107 -17.29 -2.41 -2.92
N ALA A 108 -16.63 -1.74 -3.88
CA ALA A 108 -15.31 -2.09 -4.39
C ALA A 108 -14.18 -1.92 -3.36
N LEU A 109 -14.41 -1.10 -2.32
CA LEU A 109 -13.42 -0.81 -1.29
C LEU A 109 -13.49 -1.80 -0.11
N LYS A 110 -14.58 -2.57 -0.01
CA LYS A 110 -14.76 -3.61 1.01
C LYS A 110 -13.72 -4.72 0.85
N PRO A 111 -13.26 -5.33 1.94
CA PRO A 111 -12.35 -6.46 1.85
C PRO A 111 -13.04 -7.63 1.14
N HIS A 112 -12.53 -8.03 -0.02
CA HIS A 112 -12.97 -9.25 -0.68
C HIS A 112 -12.34 -10.49 0.00
N PRO A 113 -13.09 -11.59 0.16
CA PRO A 113 -12.55 -12.82 0.70
C PRO A 113 -11.37 -13.28 -0.16
N LYS A 114 -10.22 -13.47 0.49
CA LYS A 114 -9.00 -13.92 -0.18
C LYS A 114 -9.08 -15.41 -0.48
N GLY A 115 -8.68 -15.79 -1.69
CA GLY A 115 -8.58 -17.18 -2.11
C GLY A 115 -9.69 -17.61 -3.06
N ARG A 116 -9.55 -18.83 -3.60
CA ARG A 116 -10.52 -19.43 -4.51
C ARG A 116 -11.82 -19.70 -3.74
N LYS A 117 -12.96 -19.19 -4.25
CA LYS A 117 -14.28 -19.61 -3.74
C LYS A 117 -14.34 -21.14 -3.75
N THR A 118 -14.64 -21.74 -2.61
CA THR A 118 -14.78 -23.19 -2.51
C THR A 118 -15.89 -23.63 -3.47
N LYS A 119 -15.62 -24.65 -4.31
CA LYS A 119 -16.67 -25.25 -5.12
C LYS A 119 -17.71 -25.80 -4.15
N VAL A 120 -18.90 -25.21 -4.14
CA VAL A 120 -20.01 -25.69 -3.31
C VAL A 120 -20.27 -27.14 -3.74
N LYS A 121 -19.91 -28.11 -2.90
CA LYS A 121 -20.38 -29.49 -3.09
C LYS A 121 -21.87 -29.45 -2.79
N HIS A 122 -22.72 -29.47 -3.81
CA HIS A 122 -24.15 -29.70 -3.60
C HIS A 122 -24.31 -31.03 -2.86
N ASN A 123 -24.61 -30.95 -1.57
CA ASN A 123 -24.80 -32.12 -0.73
C ASN A 123 -26.16 -32.72 -1.10
N LYS A 124 -26.18 -33.57 -2.14
CA LYS A 124 -27.38 -34.23 -2.68
C LYS A 124 -28.21 -34.94 -1.58
N LYS A 125 -27.59 -35.32 -0.45
CA LYS A 125 -28.26 -35.87 0.73
C LYS A 125 -29.23 -34.89 1.42
N LYS A 126 -28.91 -33.59 1.45
CA LYS A 126 -29.78 -32.56 2.07
C LYS A 126 -30.98 -32.25 1.18
N LEU A 127 -30.79 -32.24 -0.14
CA LEU A 127 -31.86 -32.07 -1.13
C LEU A 127 -32.84 -33.25 -1.09
N ARG A 128 -32.34 -34.49 -1.02
CA ARG A 128 -33.18 -35.69 -0.86
C ARG A 128 -33.99 -35.68 0.44
N LYS A 129 -33.43 -35.19 1.56
CA LYS A 129 -34.17 -35.04 2.82
C LYS A 129 -35.26 -33.95 2.80
N LEU A 130 -35.11 -32.92 1.96
CA LEU A 130 -36.11 -31.87 1.77
C LEU A 130 -37.24 -32.32 0.84
N VAL A 131 -36.89 -33.03 -0.25
CA VAL A 131 -37.88 -33.63 -1.16
C VAL A 131 -38.74 -34.66 -0.42
N ASN A 132 -38.13 -35.57 0.36
CA ASN A 132 -38.88 -36.57 1.14
C ASN A 132 -39.67 -35.99 2.33
N LYS A 133 -39.47 -34.71 2.70
CA LYS A 133 -40.25 -34.04 3.76
C LYS A 133 -41.48 -33.31 3.22
N ASN A 134 -41.53 -33.08 1.90
CA ASN A 134 -42.63 -32.39 1.23
C ASN A 134 -43.62 -33.36 0.55
N GLU A 135 -43.42 -34.67 0.71
CA GLU A 135 -44.31 -35.73 0.19
C GLU A 135 -45.16 -36.39 1.31
N ILE A 136 -45.50 -35.64 2.37
CA ILE A 136 -46.52 -36.01 3.36
C ILE A 136 -47.65 -34.99 3.28
#